data_AF-A0A7C3N5X6-F1
#
_entry.id   AF-A0A7C3N5X6-F1
#
_cell.length_a   1.000
_cell.length_b   1.000
_cell.length_c   1.000
_cell.angle_alpha   90.00
_cell.angle_beta   90.00
_cell.angle_gamma   90.00
#
_symmetry.space_group_name_H-M   'P 1'
#
loop_
_entity.id
_entity.type
_entity.pdbx_description
1 polymer ?
#
loop_
_entity_poly.entity_id
_entity_poly.type
_entity_poly.pdbx_seq_one_letter_code
_entity_poly.pdbx_strand_id
1 'polypeptide(L)'
;MEGMRHQGFEGVGWSELSRVCIVGMQRHRERFEMELAMRFAEGGRRFLILDSGGRFGQLISHIPSLRVYRAGKYFSINPFTRCESLTPLAQASFISISLQLLLGLGRDERLYFERALVSAYESKIDDPTFRDISDMLLQIEADSHPREGQKIESLRNALWEAESGAIGKMAICRQPREVTLPAVIDVSSLEGIAARALVLVALLLRACTLRPATLLIELQELFGSFGGASWWLFLGELLRRFRDLEATETSLQIGAESLSSIPIPVLGGSAAVVFCCPLWADELVFIEKALLAGRGCAKPLAKLGMGTAIAWIRGSGKVILLRYRPTPFDVVDEGGVLKHMAALGEPTEELRLPEKREGLLEKLFRDRGARHYAVELLGLIRGGRVPVDAVVGQRDAKLKRAVKLMKRNFLIIECMDNSGAYFFRLTKAGERALMEAESPSDDSERSLGRDEGRDAR
;
A
#
# COMPACT_ATOMS: atom_id res chain seq x y z
N MET A 1 41.60 5.59 -2.20
CA MET A 1 40.79 5.01 -1.11
C MET A 1 41.21 5.52 0.28
N GLU A 2 42.23 6.37 0.40
CA GLU A 2 42.53 7.02 1.69
C GLU A 2 41.32 7.80 2.22
N GLY A 3 40.85 7.41 3.42
CA GLY A 3 39.65 7.95 4.06
C GLY A 3 38.50 6.94 4.22
N MET A 4 38.50 5.82 3.48
CA MET A 4 37.55 4.73 3.66
C MET A 4 38.12 3.65 4.57
N ARG A 5 37.35 3.22 5.57
CA ARG A 5 37.69 2.04 6.37
C ARG A 5 37.16 0.79 5.68
N HIS A 6 38.00 -0.25 5.60
CA HIS A 6 37.59 -1.59 5.16
C HIS A 6 37.12 -2.36 6.39
N GLN A 7 35.82 -2.65 6.47
CA GLN A 7 35.23 -3.44 7.55
C GLN A 7 34.13 -4.35 6.99
N GLY A 8 33.99 -5.53 7.59
CA GLY A 8 32.77 -6.33 7.46
C GLY A 8 31.61 -5.66 8.20
N PHE A 9 30.38 -6.14 7.99
CA PHE A 9 29.17 -5.60 8.62
C PHE A 9 29.25 -5.55 10.16
N GLU A 10 30.05 -6.43 10.77
CA GLU A 10 30.28 -6.56 12.21
C GLU A 10 30.94 -5.32 12.87
N GLY A 11 31.53 -4.42 12.08
CA GLY A 11 32.23 -3.23 12.59
C GLY A 11 31.37 -1.98 12.81
N VAL A 12 30.09 -2.01 12.43
CA VAL A 12 29.16 -0.87 12.58
C VAL A 12 28.28 -1.07 13.81
N GLY A 13 28.24 -0.09 14.71
CA GLY A 13 27.42 -0.17 15.92
C GLY A 13 25.93 -0.19 15.56
N TRP A 14 25.14 -1.03 16.22
CA TRP A 14 23.71 -1.17 15.92
C TRP A 14 22.89 0.12 16.08
N SER A 15 23.28 0.99 17.01
CA SER A 15 22.70 2.33 17.14
C SER A 15 22.94 3.21 15.90
N GLU A 16 24.03 2.97 15.17
CA GLU A 16 24.37 3.68 13.93
C GLU A 16 23.53 3.19 12.73
N LEU A 17 22.78 2.09 12.88
CA LEU A 17 21.91 1.47 11.87
C LEU A 17 20.42 1.48 12.26
N SER A 18 20.00 2.39 13.14
CA SER A 18 18.58 2.47 13.56
C SER A 18 17.64 2.84 12.40
N ARG A 19 18.11 3.68 11.48
CA ARG A 19 17.39 4.09 10.26
C ARG A 19 18.34 4.09 9.08
N VAL A 20 18.15 3.17 8.15
CA VAL A 20 19.04 2.97 7.00
C VAL A 20 18.24 3.14 5.71
N CYS A 21 18.70 4.04 4.85
CA CYS A 21 18.28 4.04 3.45
C CYS A 21 19.25 3.17 2.65
N ILE A 22 18.72 2.20 1.92
CA ILE A 22 19.47 1.31 1.03
C ILE A 22 19.11 1.69 -0.39
N VAL A 23 20.09 2.16 -1.14
CA VAL A 23 19.94 2.76 -2.46
C VAL A 23 20.71 1.97 -3.48
N GLY A 24 20.11 1.73 -4.63
CA GLY A 24 20.81 1.21 -5.80
C GLY A 24 19.85 0.51 -6.74
N MET A 25 20.37 0.10 -7.90
CA MET A 25 19.57 -0.62 -8.90
C MET A 25 18.90 -1.85 -8.27
N GLN A 26 17.64 -2.09 -8.62
CA GLN A 26 16.77 -3.09 -8.01
C GLN A 26 17.47 -4.42 -7.70
N ARG A 27 18.06 -5.07 -8.72
CA ARG A 27 18.74 -6.38 -8.56
C ARG A 27 19.89 -6.37 -7.55
N HIS A 28 20.62 -5.25 -7.43
CA HIS A 28 21.78 -5.13 -6.54
C HIS A 28 21.34 -4.80 -5.11
N ARG A 29 20.32 -3.96 -4.98
CA ARG A 29 19.66 -3.65 -3.72
C ARG A 29 19.03 -4.90 -3.10
N GLU A 30 18.17 -5.59 -3.85
CA GLU A 30 17.48 -6.81 -3.39
C GLU A 30 18.48 -7.86 -2.88
N ARG A 31 19.59 -8.08 -3.61
CA ARG A 31 20.64 -8.99 -3.17
C ARG A 31 21.30 -8.56 -1.87
N PHE A 32 21.62 -7.27 -1.74
CA PHE A 32 22.19 -6.74 -0.50
C PHE A 32 21.22 -6.90 0.69
N GLU A 33 19.94 -6.61 0.47
CA GLU A 33 18.89 -6.74 1.47
C GLU A 33 18.64 -8.20 1.89
N MET A 34 18.66 -9.13 0.93
CA MET A 34 18.58 -10.58 1.20
C MET A 34 19.77 -11.08 2.01
N GLU A 35 20.99 -10.68 1.65
CA GLU A 35 22.21 -10.99 2.42
C GLU A 35 22.12 -10.44 3.83
N LEU A 36 21.63 -9.22 3.98
CA LEU A 36 21.45 -8.58 5.28
C LEU A 36 20.42 -9.33 6.13
N ALA A 37 19.30 -9.76 5.54
CA ALA A 37 18.29 -10.60 6.20
C ALA A 37 18.86 -11.96 6.64
N MET A 38 19.69 -12.61 5.80
CA MET A 38 20.40 -13.83 6.19
C MET A 38 21.32 -13.59 7.38
N ARG A 39 22.09 -12.49 7.40
CA ARG A 39 22.94 -12.16 8.55
C ARG A 39 22.14 -11.94 9.84
N PHE A 40 20.95 -11.35 9.73
CA PHE A 40 20.06 -11.23 10.89
C PHE A 40 19.58 -12.60 11.37
N ALA A 41 19.20 -13.49 10.46
CA ALA A 41 18.81 -14.85 10.82
C ALA A 41 19.97 -15.64 11.48
N GLU A 42 21.18 -15.58 10.90
CA GLU A 42 22.39 -16.20 11.46
C GLU A 42 22.68 -15.70 12.89
N GLY A 43 22.43 -14.41 13.13
CA GLY A 43 22.55 -13.78 14.45
C GLY A 43 21.38 -14.03 15.40
N GLY A 44 20.42 -14.90 15.06
CA GLY A 44 19.23 -15.20 15.86
C GLY A 44 18.22 -14.04 15.97
N ARG A 45 18.32 -13.04 15.08
CA ARG A 45 17.47 -11.85 15.13
C ARG A 45 16.18 -12.07 14.35
N ARG A 46 15.10 -11.55 14.92
CA ARG A 46 13.76 -11.53 14.31
C ARG A 46 13.66 -10.33 13.36
N PHE A 47 13.24 -10.54 12.13
CA PHE A 47 13.04 -9.46 11.17
C PHE A 47 11.70 -9.60 10.45
N LEU A 48 11.24 -8.48 9.90
CA LEU A 48 10.03 -8.40 9.09
C LEU A 48 10.37 -7.66 7.78
N ILE A 49 10.02 -8.25 6.64
CA ILE A 49 10.21 -7.64 5.31
C ILE A 49 8.84 -7.39 4.70
N LEU A 50 8.58 -6.17 4.25
CA LEU A 50 7.48 -5.88 3.34
C LEU A 50 8.01 -5.93 1.91
N ASP A 51 7.66 -7.01 1.21
CA ASP A 51 8.16 -7.36 -0.12
C ASP A 51 7.13 -6.94 -1.19
N SER A 52 7.42 -5.85 -1.89
CA SER A 52 6.53 -5.33 -2.93
C SER A 52 6.81 -5.99 -4.29
N GLY A 53 8.06 -6.39 -4.55
CA GLY A 53 8.47 -7.10 -5.76
C GLY A 53 8.24 -8.62 -5.78
N GLY A 54 7.88 -9.24 -4.66
CA GLY A 54 7.67 -10.68 -4.52
C GLY A 54 8.95 -11.51 -4.66
N ARG A 55 10.11 -10.92 -4.33
CA ARG A 55 11.43 -11.55 -4.54
C ARG A 55 12.00 -12.20 -3.28
N PHE A 56 11.62 -11.72 -2.09
CA PHE A 56 12.18 -12.16 -0.81
C PHE A 56 11.70 -13.55 -0.38
N GLY A 57 10.69 -14.11 -1.05
CA GLY A 57 10.29 -15.52 -0.88
C GLY A 57 11.43 -16.53 -1.14
N GLN A 58 12.46 -16.15 -1.92
CA GLN A 58 13.64 -16.99 -2.19
C GLN A 58 14.50 -17.26 -0.96
N LEU A 59 14.36 -16.45 0.10
CA LEU A 59 15.12 -16.61 1.35
C LEU A 59 14.78 -17.91 2.10
N ILE A 60 13.65 -18.57 1.80
CA ILE A 60 13.27 -19.83 2.49
C ILE A 60 14.30 -20.94 2.29
N SER A 61 15.02 -20.93 1.16
CA SER A 61 16.10 -21.90 0.87
C SER A 61 17.30 -21.76 1.82
N HIS A 62 17.42 -20.60 2.47
CA HIS A 62 18.54 -20.25 3.35
C HIS A 62 18.13 -20.04 4.81
N ILE A 63 16.85 -19.75 5.06
CA ILE A 63 16.31 -19.46 6.38
C ILE A 63 15.12 -20.41 6.63
N PRO A 64 15.35 -21.61 7.18
CA PRO A 64 14.30 -22.63 7.33
C PRO A 64 13.12 -22.20 8.20
N SER A 65 13.32 -21.26 9.12
CA SER A 65 12.27 -20.72 10.01
C SER A 65 11.48 -19.56 9.40
N LEU A 66 11.85 -19.08 8.21
CA LEU A 66 11.23 -17.93 7.57
C LEU A 66 9.80 -18.24 7.14
N ARG A 67 8.87 -17.37 7.51
CA ARG A 67 7.48 -17.41 7.03
C ARG A 67 7.27 -16.43 5.88
N VAL A 68 6.52 -16.84 4.87
CA VAL A 68 6.18 -16.02 3.72
C VAL A 68 4.67 -15.89 3.63
N TYR A 69 4.16 -14.73 4.03
CA TYR A 69 2.75 -14.42 4.04
C TYR A 69 2.38 -13.65 2.76
N ARG A 70 1.63 -14.28 1.86
CA ARG A 70 1.15 -13.62 0.62
C ARG A 70 -0.17 -12.92 0.85
N ALA A 71 -0.11 -11.59 0.90
CA ALA A 71 -1.25 -10.73 1.12
C ALA A 71 -2.31 -10.88 0.02
N GLY A 72 -3.57 -11.06 0.41
CA GLY A 72 -4.72 -11.19 -0.49
C GLY A 72 -4.90 -12.57 -1.12
N LYS A 73 -3.94 -13.49 -0.93
CA LYS A 73 -4.05 -14.90 -1.35
C LYS A 73 -4.25 -15.82 -0.16
N TYR A 74 -3.25 -15.92 0.71
CA TYR A 74 -3.26 -16.80 1.89
C TYR A 74 -3.13 -15.99 3.18
N PHE A 75 -2.96 -14.67 3.11
CA PHE A 75 -2.80 -13.83 4.29
C PHE A 75 -3.58 -12.53 4.13
N SER A 76 -4.18 -12.08 5.22
CA SER A 76 -4.98 -10.86 5.29
C SER A 76 -4.68 -10.17 6.61
N ILE A 77 -4.69 -8.85 6.59
CA ILE A 77 -4.46 -8.02 7.77
C ILE A 77 -5.46 -6.88 7.75
N ASN A 78 -6.30 -6.79 8.77
CA ASN A 78 -7.25 -5.70 8.90
C ASN A 78 -6.50 -4.43 9.37
N PRO A 79 -6.46 -3.36 8.56
CA PRO A 79 -5.83 -2.09 8.97
C PRO A 79 -6.59 -1.39 10.10
N PHE A 80 -7.85 -1.77 10.35
CA PHE A 80 -8.72 -1.19 11.38
C PHE A 80 -8.60 -1.90 12.73
N THR A 81 -7.92 -3.05 12.83
CA THR A 81 -7.71 -3.73 14.13
C THR A 81 -7.08 -2.78 15.14
N ARG A 82 -7.71 -2.64 16.30
CA ARG A 82 -7.27 -1.80 17.42
C ARG A 82 -5.86 -2.18 17.84
N CYS A 83 -4.99 -1.17 17.94
CA CYS A 83 -3.67 -1.31 18.50
C CYS A 83 -3.66 -0.71 19.91
N GLU A 84 -3.48 -1.55 20.93
CA GLU A 84 -3.50 -1.14 22.34
C GLU A 84 -2.39 -0.13 22.68
N SER A 85 -1.26 -0.15 21.96
CA SER A 85 -0.16 0.77 22.20
C SER A 85 -0.44 2.20 21.69
N LEU A 86 -1.59 2.46 21.07
CA LEU A 86 -1.96 3.76 20.50
C LEU A 86 -3.33 4.22 20.99
N THR A 87 -3.49 5.53 21.19
CA THR A 87 -4.81 6.11 21.45
C THR A 87 -5.74 5.89 20.25
N PRO A 88 -7.07 5.79 20.46
CA PRO A 88 -8.03 5.63 19.37
C PRO A 88 -7.85 6.69 18.28
N LEU A 89 -7.68 7.95 18.70
CA LEU A 89 -7.49 9.07 17.80
C LEU A 89 -6.18 8.95 17.00
N ALA A 90 -5.05 8.66 17.64
CA ALA A 90 -3.76 8.58 16.93
C ALA A 90 -3.74 7.47 15.87
N GLN A 91 -4.38 6.34 16.16
CA GLN A 91 -4.56 5.25 15.20
C GLN A 91 -5.52 5.65 14.08
N ALA A 92 -6.69 6.18 14.42
CA ALA A 92 -7.70 6.58 13.46
C ALA A 92 -7.19 7.67 12.51
N SER A 93 -6.41 8.64 12.99
CA SER A 93 -5.79 9.67 12.16
C SER A 93 -4.81 9.11 11.13
N PHE A 94 -3.99 8.13 11.51
CA PHE A 94 -3.05 7.54 10.56
C PHE A 94 -3.77 6.76 9.46
N ILE A 95 -4.77 5.97 9.83
CA ILE A 95 -5.61 5.21 8.89
C ILE A 95 -6.40 6.17 7.99
N SER A 96 -7.01 7.21 8.55
CA SER A 96 -7.83 8.17 7.81
C SER A 96 -7.01 8.96 6.79
N ILE A 97 -5.80 9.41 7.14
CA ILE A 97 -4.88 10.08 6.19
C ILE A 97 -4.49 9.13 5.06
N SER A 98 -4.22 7.87 5.38
CA SER A 98 -3.91 6.84 4.39
C SER A 98 -5.09 6.66 3.43
N LEU A 99 -6.31 6.44 3.94
CA LEU A 99 -7.49 6.31 3.09
C LEU A 99 -7.85 7.58 2.34
N GLN A 100 -7.57 8.77 2.90
CA GLN A 100 -7.75 10.04 2.19
C GLN A 100 -6.92 10.06 0.91
N LEU A 101 -5.64 9.68 1.01
CA LEU A 101 -4.74 9.60 -0.13
C LEU A 101 -5.23 8.55 -1.15
N LEU A 102 -5.61 7.37 -0.65
CA LEU A 102 -5.90 6.20 -1.49
C LEU A 102 -7.28 6.24 -2.16
N LEU A 103 -8.31 6.70 -1.45
CA LEU A 103 -9.67 6.83 -1.97
C LEU A 103 -9.94 8.22 -2.54
N GLY A 104 -8.99 9.14 -2.41
CA GLY A 104 -9.12 10.50 -2.92
C GLY A 104 -10.13 11.36 -2.18
N LEU A 105 -10.30 11.12 -0.88
CA LEU A 105 -11.29 11.80 -0.05
C LEU A 105 -10.92 13.27 0.18
N GLY A 106 -11.93 14.12 0.30
CA GLY A 106 -11.81 15.48 0.81
C GLY A 106 -11.45 15.50 2.30
N ARG A 107 -11.09 16.70 2.80
CA ARG A 107 -10.73 16.90 4.21
C ARG A 107 -11.87 16.50 5.16
N ASP A 108 -13.10 16.87 4.83
CA ASP A 108 -14.26 16.62 5.69
C ASP A 108 -14.63 15.14 5.72
N GLU A 109 -14.64 14.47 4.56
CA GLU A 109 -14.83 13.02 4.45
C GLU A 109 -13.79 12.25 5.28
N ARG A 110 -12.52 12.67 5.25
CA ARG A 110 -11.49 12.12 6.13
C ARG A 110 -11.83 12.30 7.61
N LEU A 111 -12.29 13.49 8.01
CA LEU A 111 -12.62 13.78 9.41
C LEU A 111 -13.84 12.95 9.88
N TYR A 112 -14.84 12.73 9.03
CA TYR A 112 -15.95 11.82 9.34
C TYR A 112 -15.49 10.38 9.46
N PHE A 113 -14.61 9.92 8.57
CA PHE A 113 -14.03 8.58 8.66
C PHE A 113 -13.26 8.40 9.98
N GLU A 114 -12.41 9.36 10.34
CA GLU A 114 -11.64 9.35 11.58
C GLU A 114 -12.57 9.28 12.80
N ARG A 115 -13.61 10.12 12.84
CA ARG A 115 -14.60 10.11 13.92
C ARG A 115 -15.32 8.78 14.02
N ALA A 116 -15.81 8.24 12.90
CA ALA A 116 -16.49 6.94 12.87
C ALA A 116 -15.61 5.80 13.41
N LEU A 117 -14.32 5.81 13.05
CA LEU A 117 -13.37 4.81 13.52
C LEU A 117 -13.04 4.98 15.02
N VAL A 118 -12.91 6.22 15.51
CA VAL A 118 -12.78 6.49 16.95
C VAL A 118 -14.00 5.98 17.72
N SER A 119 -15.21 6.29 17.24
CA SER A 119 -16.47 5.85 17.86
C SER A 119 -16.60 4.32 17.88
N ALA A 120 -16.12 3.62 16.84
CA ALA A 120 -16.06 2.16 16.84
C ALA A 120 -15.18 1.61 17.97
N TYR A 121 -13.97 2.18 18.15
CA TYR A 121 -13.07 1.77 19.22
C TYR A 121 -13.61 2.10 20.62
N GLU A 122 -14.23 3.27 20.79
CA GLU A 122 -14.86 3.66 22.07
C GLU A 122 -16.06 2.77 22.41
N SER A 123 -16.75 2.25 21.38
CA SER A 123 -17.80 1.24 21.51
C SER A 123 -17.28 -0.18 21.72
N LYS A 124 -15.96 -0.34 21.93
CA LYS A 124 -15.28 -1.63 22.15
C LYS A 124 -15.36 -2.60 20.96
N ILE A 125 -15.41 -2.06 19.74
CA ILE A 125 -15.23 -2.85 18.53
C ILE A 125 -13.73 -2.87 18.20
N ASP A 126 -13.05 -3.92 18.64
CA ASP A 126 -11.58 -4.02 18.49
C ASP A 126 -11.13 -4.42 17.08
N ASP A 127 -12.00 -5.04 16.28
CA ASP A 127 -11.76 -5.37 14.88
C ASP A 127 -12.86 -4.80 13.96
N PRO A 128 -12.96 -3.46 13.80
CA PRO A 128 -13.96 -2.85 12.95
C PRO A 128 -13.83 -3.31 11.50
N THR A 129 -14.97 -3.56 10.86
CA THR A 129 -15.09 -3.79 9.43
C THR A 129 -15.55 -2.52 8.71
N PHE A 130 -15.50 -2.52 7.38
CA PHE A 130 -16.11 -1.45 6.57
C PHE A 130 -17.60 -1.23 6.89
N ARG A 131 -18.31 -2.30 7.26
CA ARG A 131 -19.71 -2.23 7.68
C ARG A 131 -19.85 -1.53 9.03
N ASP A 132 -19.06 -1.91 10.02
CA ASP A 132 -19.11 -1.26 11.34
C ASP A 132 -18.81 0.23 11.21
N ILE A 133 -17.82 0.61 10.41
CA ILE A 133 -17.51 2.02 10.12
C ILE A 133 -18.68 2.71 9.40
N SER A 134 -19.33 2.04 8.45
CA SER A 134 -20.51 2.58 7.76
C SER A 134 -21.70 2.78 8.69
N ASP A 135 -21.89 1.89 9.66
CA ASP A 135 -22.96 1.99 10.66
C ASP A 135 -22.67 3.13 11.65
N MET A 136 -21.41 3.33 12.06
CA MET A 136 -20.98 4.50 12.85
C MET A 136 -21.20 5.82 12.09
N LEU A 137 -20.95 5.84 10.78
CA LEU A 137 -21.22 7.01 9.94
C LEU A 137 -22.71 7.37 9.89
N LEU A 138 -23.61 6.38 9.87
CA LEU A 138 -25.06 6.62 9.91
C LEU A 138 -25.51 7.19 11.26
N GLN A 139 -24.89 6.77 12.36
CA GLN A 139 -25.16 7.36 13.67
C GLN A 139 -24.71 8.83 13.71
N ILE A 140 -23.51 9.12 13.20
CA ILE A 140 -23.02 10.49 13.08
C ILE A 140 -23.94 11.33 12.18
N GLU A 141 -24.45 10.79 11.08
CA GLU A 141 -25.41 11.49 10.21
C GLU A 141 -26.70 11.85 10.93
N ALA A 142 -27.24 10.94 11.75
CA ALA A 142 -28.47 11.17 12.51
C ALA A 142 -28.32 12.31 13.54
N ASP A 143 -27.12 12.49 14.08
CA ASP A 143 -26.79 13.54 15.05
C ASP A 143 -26.34 14.86 14.40
N SER A 144 -26.15 14.89 13.08
CA SER A 144 -25.58 16.00 12.32
C SER A 144 -26.63 16.85 11.57
N HIS A 145 -26.22 18.05 11.14
CA HIS A 145 -27.07 18.95 10.34
C HIS A 145 -27.33 18.38 8.92
N PRO A 146 -28.51 18.57 8.29
CA PRO A 146 -28.85 18.03 6.96
C PRO A 146 -27.89 18.33 5.80
N ARG A 147 -26.99 19.31 5.95
CA ARG A 147 -25.97 19.65 4.93
C ARG A 147 -24.75 18.72 4.99
N GLU A 148 -24.59 17.96 6.07
CA GLU A 148 -23.48 17.03 6.28
C GLU A 148 -23.74 15.63 5.72
N GLY A 149 -25.02 15.22 5.62
CA GLY A 149 -25.41 13.91 5.08
C GLY A 149 -24.90 13.65 3.66
N GLN A 150 -24.74 14.70 2.85
CA GLN A 150 -24.14 14.61 1.51
C GLN A 150 -22.69 14.12 1.53
N LYS A 151 -21.88 14.61 2.49
CA LYS A 151 -20.46 14.22 2.62
C LYS A 151 -20.34 12.82 3.20
N ILE A 152 -21.22 12.47 4.13
CA ILE A 152 -21.28 11.14 4.72
C ILE A 152 -21.68 10.11 3.67
N GLU A 153 -22.68 10.40 2.83
CA GLU A 153 -23.08 9.49 1.75
C GLU A 153 -21.97 9.29 0.70
N SER A 154 -21.28 10.36 0.31
CA SER A 154 -20.10 10.28 -0.56
C SER A 154 -19.01 9.36 0.03
N LEU A 155 -18.70 9.53 1.31
CA LEU A 155 -17.77 8.66 2.02
C LEU A 155 -18.24 7.20 2.08
N ARG A 156 -19.52 6.95 2.40
CA ARG A 156 -20.09 5.60 2.44
C ARG A 156 -20.01 4.89 1.09
N ASN A 157 -20.19 5.62 -0.01
CA ASN A 157 -20.02 5.07 -1.36
C ASN A 157 -18.55 4.74 -1.66
N ALA A 158 -17.61 5.61 -1.26
CA ALA A 158 -16.19 5.32 -1.40
C ALA A 158 -15.73 4.11 -0.56
N LEU A 159 -16.29 3.92 0.64
CA LEU A 159 -16.03 2.75 1.48
C LEU A 159 -16.65 1.47 0.89
N TRP A 160 -17.85 1.55 0.31
CA TRP A 160 -18.49 0.43 -0.38
C TRP A 160 -17.63 -0.07 -1.54
N GLU A 161 -17.14 0.85 -2.38
CA GLU A 161 -16.23 0.52 -3.48
C GLU A 161 -14.93 -0.11 -2.98
N ALA A 162 -14.35 0.45 -1.90
CA ALA A 162 -13.13 -0.09 -1.31
C ALA A 162 -13.34 -1.52 -0.77
N GLU A 163 -14.49 -1.79 -0.15
CA GLU A 163 -14.87 -3.11 0.37
C GLU A 163 -15.11 -4.14 -0.75
N SER A 164 -15.65 -3.74 -1.90
CA SER A 164 -15.85 -4.64 -3.05
C SER A 164 -14.56 -4.93 -3.84
N GLY A 165 -13.51 -4.11 -3.67
CA GLY A 165 -12.25 -4.22 -4.41
C GLY A 165 -11.12 -4.99 -3.72
N ALA A 166 -9.89 -4.84 -4.23
CA ALA A 166 -8.67 -5.46 -3.68
C ALA A 166 -8.39 -5.09 -2.22
N ILE A 167 -8.85 -3.91 -1.77
CA ILE A 167 -8.73 -3.43 -0.39
C ILE A 167 -9.63 -4.25 0.54
N GLY A 168 -10.87 -4.55 0.13
CA GLY A 168 -11.79 -5.39 0.87
C GLY A 168 -11.24 -6.78 1.14
N LYS A 169 -10.57 -7.39 0.14
CA LYS A 169 -9.91 -8.70 0.30
C LYS A 169 -8.96 -8.74 1.50
N MET A 170 -8.30 -7.62 1.83
CA MET A 170 -7.41 -7.51 2.98
C MET A 170 -8.13 -7.28 4.31
N ALA A 171 -9.22 -6.52 4.31
CA ALA A 171 -9.92 -6.09 5.52
C ALA A 171 -11.07 -7.02 5.98
N ILE A 172 -11.47 -8.00 5.16
CA ILE A 172 -12.69 -8.79 5.39
C ILE A 172 -12.43 -10.10 6.16
N CYS A 173 -11.17 -10.53 6.33
CA CYS A 173 -10.93 -11.76 7.07
C CYS A 173 -11.14 -11.53 8.58
N ARG A 174 -12.18 -12.16 9.12
CA ARG A 174 -12.60 -12.10 10.53
C ARG A 174 -11.68 -12.85 11.49
N GLN A 175 -10.54 -13.36 10.99
CA GLN A 175 -9.50 -13.96 11.80
C GLN A 175 -8.20 -13.21 11.48
N PRO A 176 -7.82 -12.22 12.31
CA PRO A 176 -6.49 -11.62 12.19
C PRO A 176 -5.46 -12.73 12.32
N ARG A 177 -4.74 -13.03 11.24
CA ARG A 177 -3.62 -13.98 11.30
C ARG A 177 -2.46 -13.28 12.00
N GLU A 178 -1.99 -13.86 13.09
CA GLU A 178 -0.79 -13.36 13.76
C GLU A 178 0.43 -13.58 12.86
N VAL A 179 1.25 -12.55 12.73
CA VAL A 179 2.50 -12.62 11.97
C VAL A 179 3.57 -13.17 12.90
N THR A 180 4.09 -14.35 12.60
CA THR A 180 5.21 -14.93 13.36
C THR A 180 6.54 -14.60 12.68
N LEU A 181 7.51 -14.11 13.45
CA LEU A 181 8.83 -13.70 12.94
C LEU A 181 9.86 -14.84 12.99
N PRO A 182 10.84 -14.90 12.06
CA PRO A 182 11.06 -13.96 10.97
C PRO A 182 10.06 -14.15 9.82
N ALA A 183 9.68 -13.04 9.18
CA ALA A 183 8.64 -13.05 8.15
C ALA A 183 8.93 -12.15 6.95
N VAL A 184 8.43 -12.58 5.80
CA VAL A 184 8.22 -11.78 4.59
C VAL A 184 6.71 -11.62 4.40
N ILE A 185 6.24 -10.39 4.26
CA ILE A 185 4.88 -10.07 3.82
C ILE A 185 4.98 -9.70 2.34
N ASP A 186 4.59 -10.61 1.47
CA ASP A 186 4.58 -10.42 0.02
C ASP A 186 3.26 -9.74 -0.38
N VAL A 187 3.37 -8.53 -0.92
CA VAL A 187 2.24 -7.72 -1.42
C VAL A 187 2.24 -7.59 -2.93
N SER A 188 3.11 -8.31 -3.65
CA SER A 188 3.25 -8.24 -5.10
C SER A 188 1.98 -8.66 -5.84
N SER A 189 1.22 -9.60 -5.27
CA SER A 189 -0.07 -10.07 -5.82
C SER A 189 -1.23 -9.11 -5.61
N LEU A 190 -1.07 -8.05 -4.79
CA LEU A 190 -2.14 -7.07 -4.61
C LEU A 190 -2.17 -6.12 -5.80
N GLU A 191 -3.35 -6.01 -6.41
CA GLU A 191 -3.62 -5.03 -7.47
C GLU A 191 -3.73 -3.62 -6.89
N GLY A 192 -2.93 -2.71 -7.42
CA GLY A 192 -2.97 -1.29 -7.07
C GLY A 192 -2.17 -0.92 -5.82
N ILE A 193 -1.55 0.26 -5.89
CA ILE A 193 -0.70 0.83 -4.84
C ILE A 193 -1.48 1.04 -3.55
N ALA A 194 -2.79 1.28 -3.64
CA ALA A 194 -3.66 1.49 -2.49
C ALA A 194 -3.76 0.28 -1.56
N ALA A 195 -3.95 -0.93 -2.12
CA ALA A 195 -4.00 -2.13 -1.32
C ALA A 195 -2.65 -2.39 -0.63
N ARG A 196 -1.54 -2.23 -1.37
CA ARG A 196 -0.17 -2.38 -0.84
C ARG A 196 0.13 -1.39 0.29
N ALA A 197 -0.26 -0.13 0.13
CA ALA A 197 -0.08 0.92 1.14
C ALA A 197 -0.88 0.65 2.42
N LEU A 198 -2.10 0.09 2.31
CA LEU A 198 -2.88 -0.28 3.50
C LEU A 198 -2.28 -1.44 4.28
N VAL A 199 -1.65 -2.41 3.59
CA VAL A 199 -0.89 -3.46 4.26
C VAL A 199 0.28 -2.85 5.03
N LEU A 200 1.02 -1.92 4.42
CA LEU A 200 2.09 -1.21 5.12
C LEU A 200 1.55 -0.50 6.38
N VAL A 201 0.45 0.25 6.26
CA VAL A 201 -0.19 0.94 7.39
C VAL A 201 -0.54 -0.03 8.52
N ALA A 202 -1.19 -1.14 8.17
CA ALA A 202 -1.56 -2.17 9.14
C ALA A 202 -0.33 -2.79 9.84
N LEU A 203 0.73 -3.08 9.07
CA LEU A 203 1.97 -3.63 9.62
C LEU A 203 2.67 -2.63 10.53
N LEU A 204 2.72 -1.35 10.19
CA LEU A 204 3.34 -0.33 11.04
C LEU A 204 2.59 -0.13 12.35
N LEU A 205 1.26 -0.21 12.30
CA LEU A 205 0.43 -0.18 13.51
C LEU A 205 0.72 -1.39 14.41
N ARG A 206 1.01 -2.56 13.84
CA ARG A 206 1.33 -3.79 14.59
C ARG A 206 2.82 -3.98 14.87
N ALA A 207 3.72 -3.24 14.24
CA ALA A 207 5.15 -3.46 14.36
C ALA A 207 5.65 -3.23 15.79
N CYS A 208 5.03 -2.30 16.54
CA CYS A 208 5.33 -2.07 17.96
C CYS A 208 5.00 -3.28 18.85
N THR A 209 3.99 -4.09 18.49
CA THR A 209 3.63 -5.31 19.24
C THR A 209 4.43 -6.51 18.77
N LEU A 210 4.67 -6.63 17.46
CA LEU A 210 5.51 -7.68 16.87
C LEU A 210 6.99 -7.58 17.31
N ARG A 211 7.46 -6.35 17.58
CA ARG A 211 8.84 -6.03 18.01
C ARG A 211 9.92 -6.74 17.16
N PRO A 212 9.92 -6.56 15.82
CA PRO A 212 11.00 -7.05 15.02
C PRO A 212 12.29 -6.30 15.38
N ALA A 213 13.44 -6.99 15.41
CA ALA A 213 14.72 -6.29 15.54
C ALA A 213 15.01 -5.44 14.29
N THR A 214 14.44 -5.81 13.14
CA THR A 214 14.54 -5.05 11.89
C THR A 214 13.26 -5.14 11.08
N LEU A 215 12.79 -3.98 10.61
CA LEU A 215 11.73 -3.84 9.63
C LEU A 215 12.33 -3.32 8.31
N LEU A 216 12.26 -4.11 7.25
CA LEU A 216 12.67 -3.72 5.90
C LEU A 216 11.44 -3.40 5.05
N ILE A 217 11.47 -2.26 4.37
CA ILE A 217 10.38 -1.78 3.51
C ILE A 217 10.93 -1.40 2.14
N GLU A 218 10.44 -2.07 1.09
CA GLU A 218 10.77 -1.73 -0.29
C GLU A 218 9.88 -0.57 -0.78
N LEU A 219 10.41 0.67 -0.77
CA LEU A 219 9.61 1.89 -0.97
C LEU A 219 9.25 2.23 -2.42
N GLN A 220 9.91 1.62 -3.40
CA GLN A 220 9.91 2.10 -4.79
C GLN A 220 8.50 2.23 -5.38
N GLU A 221 7.60 1.30 -5.08
CA GLU A 221 6.22 1.33 -5.60
C GLU A 221 5.25 2.18 -4.77
N LEU A 222 5.57 2.47 -3.52
CA LEU A 222 4.68 3.20 -2.61
C LEU A 222 4.83 4.72 -2.70
N PHE A 223 5.99 5.21 -3.16
CA PHE A 223 6.35 6.64 -3.13
C PHE A 223 6.37 7.32 -4.50
N GLY A 224 6.51 6.55 -5.59
CA GLY A 224 6.63 7.09 -6.95
C GLY A 224 5.34 7.62 -7.57
N SER A 225 4.18 7.38 -6.96
CA SER A 225 2.88 7.59 -7.62
C SER A 225 1.94 8.59 -6.94
N PHE A 226 2.37 9.23 -5.84
CA PHE A 226 1.53 10.16 -5.09
C PHE A 226 2.11 11.58 -5.08
N GLY A 227 1.26 12.56 -5.36
CA GLY A 227 1.58 13.99 -5.26
C GLY A 227 0.48 14.76 -4.54
N GLY A 228 0.79 15.96 -4.03
CA GLY A 228 -0.16 16.88 -3.40
C GLY A 228 -0.14 16.90 -1.86
N ALA A 229 -1.09 17.63 -1.25
CA ALA A 229 -1.09 17.89 0.20
C ALA A 229 -1.30 16.61 1.05
N SER A 230 -2.20 15.71 0.63
CA SER A 230 -2.47 14.44 1.33
C SER A 230 -1.25 13.53 1.37
N TRP A 231 -0.38 13.63 0.37
CA TRP A 231 0.88 12.88 0.32
C TRP A 231 1.84 13.30 1.43
N TRP A 232 2.00 14.62 1.64
CA TRP A 232 2.84 15.15 2.71
C TRP A 232 2.30 14.80 4.10
N LEU A 233 0.97 14.77 4.27
CA LEU A 233 0.34 14.32 5.51
C LEU A 233 0.64 12.84 5.79
N PHE A 234 0.49 11.98 4.78
CA PHE A 234 0.81 10.55 4.89
C PHE A 234 2.28 10.34 5.25
N LEU A 235 3.20 11.03 4.56
CA LEU A 235 4.63 10.96 4.85
C LEU A 235 4.97 11.45 6.26
N GLY A 236 4.34 12.53 6.73
CA GLY A 236 4.52 13.05 8.07
C GLY A 236 4.13 12.03 9.15
N GLU A 237 2.97 11.39 8.99
CA GLU A 237 2.52 10.34 9.90
C GLU A 237 3.40 9.09 9.84
N LEU A 238 3.80 8.67 8.65
CA LEU A 238 4.71 7.55 8.46
C LEU A 238 6.03 7.76 9.23
N LEU A 239 6.64 8.93 9.08
CA LEU A 239 7.87 9.29 9.81
C LEU A 239 7.66 9.37 11.33
N ARG A 240 6.46 9.75 11.77
CA ARG A 240 6.09 9.68 13.19
C ARG A 240 6.04 8.22 13.65
N ARG A 241 5.43 7.31 12.89
CA ARG A 241 5.40 5.87 13.24
C ARG A 241 6.79 5.25 13.24
N PHE A 242 7.66 5.63 12.30
CA PHE A 242 9.05 5.19 12.30
C PHE A 242 9.80 5.59 13.58
N ARG A 243 9.58 6.81 14.09
CA ARG A 243 10.16 7.23 15.36
C ARG A 243 9.64 6.44 16.55
N ASP A 244 8.34 6.11 16.57
CA ASP A 244 7.79 5.23 17.62
C ASP A 244 8.44 3.85 17.61
N LEU A 245 8.75 3.31 16.42
CA LEU A 245 9.44 2.02 16.29
C LEU A 245 10.88 2.07 16.80
N GLU A 246 11.60 3.18 16.62
CA GLU A 246 12.95 3.33 17.18
C GLU A 246 12.94 3.22 18.71
N ALA A 247 11.89 3.71 19.38
CA ALA A 247 11.74 3.57 20.83
C ALA A 247 11.56 2.11 21.29
N THR A 248 11.28 1.19 20.36
CA THR A 248 11.19 -0.25 20.61
C THR A 248 12.45 -1.02 20.20
N GLU A 249 13.56 -0.32 19.93
CA GLU A 249 14.82 -0.88 19.42
C GLU A 249 14.69 -1.56 18.04
N THR A 250 13.60 -1.28 17.31
CA THR A 250 13.42 -1.76 15.94
C THR A 250 14.27 -0.92 15.00
N SER A 251 15.20 -1.55 14.27
CA SER A 251 15.90 -0.92 13.14
C SER A 251 14.96 -0.84 11.93
N LEU A 252 14.91 0.31 11.28
CA LEU A 252 14.15 0.52 10.07
C LEU A 252 15.07 0.61 8.86
N GLN A 253 14.76 -0.18 7.84
CA GLN A 253 15.48 -0.21 6.58
C GLN A 253 14.53 0.09 5.43
N ILE A 254 14.97 1.00 4.56
CA ILE A 254 14.17 1.54 3.48
C ILE A 254 14.93 1.34 2.17
N GLY A 255 14.38 0.49 1.30
CA GLY A 255 14.93 0.21 -0.01
C GLY A 255 14.43 1.21 -1.06
N ALA A 256 15.33 1.78 -1.86
CA ALA A 256 15.03 2.74 -2.92
C ALA A 256 15.94 2.53 -4.14
N GLU A 257 15.48 2.90 -5.34
CA GLU A 257 16.27 2.68 -6.59
C GLU A 257 17.41 3.68 -6.76
N SER A 258 17.16 4.92 -6.32
CA SER A 258 18.09 6.04 -6.44
C SER A 258 17.93 7.02 -5.28
N LEU A 259 18.94 7.85 -5.05
CA LEU A 259 18.88 8.92 -4.04
C LEU A 259 17.70 9.87 -4.27
N SER A 260 17.39 10.18 -5.54
CA SER A 260 16.32 11.10 -5.93
C SER A 260 14.92 10.53 -5.69
N SER A 261 14.79 9.21 -5.60
CA SER A 261 13.51 8.54 -5.30
C SER A 261 13.13 8.57 -3.81
N ILE A 262 14.06 8.92 -2.92
CA ILE A 262 13.80 8.98 -1.48
C ILE A 262 13.25 10.36 -1.11
N PRO A 263 12.11 10.47 -0.41
CA PRO A 263 11.64 11.74 0.10
C PRO A 263 12.69 12.40 1.00
N ILE A 264 12.97 13.69 0.78
CA ILE A 264 13.96 14.46 1.55
C ILE A 264 13.79 14.29 3.08
N PRO A 265 12.57 14.30 3.66
CA PRO A 265 12.39 14.06 5.10
C PRO A 265 12.84 12.67 5.56
N VAL A 266 12.68 11.63 4.73
CA VAL A 266 13.13 10.26 5.02
C VAL A 266 14.66 10.18 4.98
N LEU A 267 15.25 10.71 3.91
CA LEU A 267 16.71 10.77 3.76
C LEU A 267 17.34 11.59 4.90
N GLY A 268 16.74 12.75 5.22
CA GLY A 268 17.17 13.66 6.27
C GLY A 268 17.05 13.07 7.68
N GLY A 269 16.11 12.16 7.91
CA GLY A 269 15.95 11.42 9.16
C GLY A 269 16.81 10.16 9.29
N SER A 270 17.47 9.71 8.22
CA SER A 270 18.23 8.45 8.25
C SER A 270 19.54 8.57 9.02
N ALA A 271 19.91 7.55 9.79
CA ALA A 271 21.19 7.47 10.48
C ALA A 271 22.34 7.07 9.54
N ALA A 272 22.01 6.22 8.56
CA ALA A 272 22.95 5.75 7.54
C ALA A 272 22.30 5.71 6.15
N VAL A 273 23.14 5.82 5.12
CA VAL A 273 22.77 5.58 3.72
C VAL A 273 23.73 4.54 3.15
N VAL A 274 23.21 3.48 2.56
CA VAL A 274 23.97 2.42 1.91
C VAL A 274 23.74 2.51 0.41
N PHE A 275 24.82 2.60 -0.36
CA PHE A 275 24.81 2.63 -1.81
C PHE A 275 25.28 1.27 -2.35
N CYS A 276 24.37 0.51 -2.95
CA CYS A 276 24.64 -0.79 -3.54
C CYS A 276 25.30 -0.60 -4.90
N CYS A 277 26.42 -1.28 -5.14
CA CYS A 277 27.15 -1.14 -6.39
C CYS A 277 26.68 -2.16 -7.45
N PRO A 278 26.77 -1.83 -8.76
CA PRO A 278 27.20 -0.56 -9.36
C PRO A 278 26.32 0.65 -9.04
N LEU A 279 26.99 1.81 -8.92
CA LEU A 279 26.39 3.09 -8.55
C LEU A 279 25.83 3.84 -9.75
N TRP A 280 24.79 4.63 -9.54
CA TRP A 280 24.33 5.61 -10.52
C TRP A 280 25.33 6.78 -10.66
N ALA A 281 25.25 7.50 -11.79
CA ALA A 281 26.18 8.60 -12.07
C ALA A 281 26.05 9.76 -11.08
N ASP A 282 24.83 10.09 -10.68
CA ASP A 282 24.52 11.10 -9.66
C ASP A 282 24.99 10.67 -8.26
N GLU A 283 24.83 9.40 -7.92
CA GLU A 283 25.36 8.82 -6.68
C GLU A 283 26.89 8.87 -6.63
N LEU A 284 27.57 8.54 -7.72
CA LEU A 284 29.02 8.67 -7.84
C LEU A 284 29.47 10.12 -7.57
N VAL A 285 28.80 11.09 -8.20
CA VAL A 285 29.09 12.51 -8.01
C VAL A 285 28.81 12.94 -6.57
N PHE A 286 27.71 12.50 -5.98
CA PHE A 286 27.36 12.79 -4.59
C PHE A 286 28.41 12.25 -3.63
N ILE A 287 28.77 10.98 -3.74
CA ILE A 287 29.76 10.34 -2.86
C ILE A 287 31.12 11.02 -3.02
N GLU A 288 31.57 11.27 -4.25
CA GLU A 288 32.86 11.92 -4.48
C GLU A 288 32.90 13.34 -3.94
N LYS A 289 31.93 14.18 -4.28
CA LYS A 289 31.95 15.61 -3.96
C LYS A 289 31.52 15.88 -2.52
N ALA A 290 30.41 15.28 -2.08
CA ALA A 290 29.80 15.58 -0.79
C ALA A 290 30.39 14.76 0.37
N LEU A 291 30.74 13.49 0.13
CA LEU A 291 31.21 12.60 1.22
C LEU A 291 32.73 12.49 1.30
N LEU A 292 33.42 12.58 0.15
CA LEU A 292 34.87 12.39 0.06
C LEU A 292 35.63 13.67 -0.30
N ALA A 293 34.96 14.83 -0.27
CA ALA A 293 35.55 16.15 -0.52
C ALA A 293 36.36 16.26 -1.83
N GLY A 294 35.93 15.58 -2.90
CA GLY A 294 36.53 15.71 -4.22
C GLY A 294 37.90 15.05 -4.39
N ARG A 295 38.25 14.06 -3.56
CA ARG A 295 39.54 13.32 -3.60
C ARG A 295 39.78 12.46 -4.87
N GLY A 296 39.12 12.74 -6.00
CA GLY A 296 39.36 12.06 -7.28
C GLY A 296 39.07 10.54 -7.25
N CYS A 297 38.10 10.12 -6.44
CA CYS A 297 37.79 8.71 -6.20
C CYS A 297 36.72 8.15 -7.16
N ALA A 298 36.12 8.94 -8.05
CA ALA A 298 35.05 8.47 -8.93
C ALA A 298 35.45 7.27 -9.81
N LYS A 299 36.66 7.28 -10.40
CA LYS A 299 37.10 6.17 -11.28
C LYS A 299 37.22 4.83 -10.53
N PRO A 300 37.85 4.75 -9.35
CA PRO A 300 37.81 3.53 -8.52
C PRO A 300 36.41 3.13 -8.07
N LEU A 301 35.55 4.09 -7.69
CA LEU A 301 34.19 3.81 -7.23
C LEU A 301 33.31 3.24 -8.34
N ALA A 302 33.44 3.76 -9.56
CA ALA A 302 32.72 3.28 -10.74
C ALA A 302 33.09 1.84 -11.15
N LYS A 303 34.23 1.32 -10.67
CA LYS A 303 34.67 -0.07 -10.92
C LYS A 303 34.13 -1.06 -9.89
N LEU A 304 33.45 -0.61 -8.85
CA LEU A 304 32.83 -1.49 -7.86
C LEU A 304 31.64 -2.23 -8.48
N GLY A 305 31.68 -3.56 -8.42
CA GLY A 305 30.65 -4.43 -8.97
C GLY A 305 29.73 -5.03 -7.90
N MET A 306 28.92 -6.01 -8.31
CA MET A 306 28.08 -6.78 -7.41
C MET A 306 28.89 -7.40 -6.25
N GLY A 307 28.27 -7.55 -5.09
CA GLY A 307 28.95 -8.01 -3.87
C GLY A 307 29.59 -6.89 -3.05
N THR A 308 29.44 -5.63 -3.49
CA THR A 308 29.96 -4.46 -2.77
C THR A 308 28.90 -3.39 -2.57
N ALA A 309 29.03 -2.66 -1.47
CA ALA A 309 28.21 -1.51 -1.16
C ALA A 309 29.04 -0.46 -0.40
N ILE A 310 28.60 0.79 -0.39
CA ILE A 310 29.24 1.88 0.35
C ILE A 310 28.27 2.37 1.41
N ALA A 311 28.62 2.27 2.69
CA ALA A 311 27.82 2.81 3.77
C ALA A 311 28.37 4.16 4.21
N TRP A 312 27.48 5.15 4.27
CA TRP A 312 27.73 6.45 4.88
C TRP A 312 26.98 6.56 6.21
N ILE A 313 27.73 6.64 7.31
CA ILE A 313 27.18 6.87 8.65
C ILE A 313 27.13 8.38 8.88
N ARG A 314 25.92 8.95 8.92
CA ARG A 314 25.73 10.40 8.87
C ARG A 314 26.22 11.10 10.14
N GLY A 315 25.91 10.54 11.31
CA GLY A 315 26.27 11.14 12.60
C GLY A 315 27.77 11.32 12.81
N SER A 316 28.59 10.39 12.28
CA SER A 316 30.05 10.46 12.39
C SER A 316 30.76 10.88 11.10
N GLY A 317 30.01 11.10 10.01
CA GLY A 317 30.56 11.34 8.68
C GLY A 317 31.41 10.19 8.11
N LYS A 318 31.34 8.98 8.67
CA LYS A 318 32.21 7.86 8.26
C LYS A 318 31.70 7.26 6.95
N VAL A 319 32.62 6.95 6.04
CA VAL A 319 32.34 6.22 4.80
C VAL A 319 33.06 4.88 4.83
N ILE A 320 32.31 3.80 4.65
CA ILE A 320 32.75 2.41 4.81
C ILE A 320 32.47 1.65 3.53
N LEU A 321 33.48 0.93 3.01
CA LEU A 321 33.28 -0.01 1.91
C LEU A 321 32.90 -1.37 2.49
N LEU A 322 31.68 -1.82 2.20
CA LEU A 322 31.14 -3.10 2.58
C LEU A 322 31.35 -4.13 1.46
N ARG A 323 31.71 -5.35 1.84
CA ARG A 323 31.74 -6.52 0.96
C ARG A 323 30.84 -7.59 1.54
N TYR A 324 29.94 -8.15 0.73
CA TYR A 324 29.00 -9.18 1.13
C TYR A 324 29.18 -10.46 0.27
N ARG A 325 28.64 -11.57 0.77
CA ARG A 325 28.83 -12.88 0.11
C ARG A 325 28.10 -12.88 -1.24
N PRO A 326 28.63 -13.58 -2.25
CA PRO A 326 27.89 -13.80 -3.49
C PRO A 326 26.96 -15.01 -3.33
N THR A 327 25.96 -14.95 -2.44
CA THR A 327 25.06 -16.10 -2.24
C THR A 327 24.12 -16.26 -3.43
N PRO A 328 23.96 -17.47 -3.97
CA PRO A 328 22.92 -17.76 -4.96
C PRO A 328 21.55 -17.78 -4.27
N PHE A 329 20.63 -16.96 -4.78
CA PHE A 329 19.22 -17.00 -4.40
C PHE A 329 18.45 -17.66 -5.53
N ASP A 330 18.11 -18.93 -5.34
CA ASP A 330 17.35 -19.69 -6.31
C ASP A 330 15.90 -19.23 -6.33
N VAL A 331 15.32 -19.17 -7.53
CA VAL A 331 13.91 -18.79 -7.68
C VAL A 331 13.04 -19.90 -7.11
N VAL A 332 12.24 -19.56 -6.10
CA VAL A 332 11.25 -20.44 -5.50
C VAL A 332 9.89 -20.12 -6.10
N ASP A 333 9.22 -21.15 -6.64
CA ASP A 333 7.87 -21.03 -7.17
C ASP A 333 6.81 -20.99 -6.06
N GLU A 334 5.56 -20.74 -6.43
CA GLU A 334 4.44 -20.71 -5.47
C GLU A 334 4.27 -22.04 -4.74
N GLY A 335 4.42 -23.17 -5.45
CA GLY A 335 4.33 -24.50 -4.85
C GLY A 335 5.39 -24.75 -3.79
N GLY A 336 6.63 -24.28 -4.01
CA GLY A 336 7.73 -24.35 -3.06
C GLY A 336 7.45 -23.54 -1.79
N VAL A 337 6.94 -22.31 -1.94
CA VAL A 337 6.53 -21.48 -0.80
C VAL A 337 5.43 -22.15 0.02
N LEU A 338 4.40 -22.70 -0.62
CA LEU A 338 3.29 -23.36 0.09
C LEU A 338 3.74 -24.62 0.84
N LYS A 339 4.58 -25.47 0.22
CA LYS A 339 5.14 -26.65 0.89
C LYS A 339 5.96 -26.27 2.12
N HIS A 340 6.75 -25.21 2.00
CA HIS A 340 7.54 -24.68 3.11
C HIS A 340 6.66 -24.15 4.25
N MET A 341 5.63 -23.36 3.93
CA MET A 341 4.67 -22.86 4.91
C MET A 341 3.92 -23.99 5.61
N ALA A 342 3.48 -25.01 4.87
CA ALA A 342 2.85 -26.20 5.44
C ALA A 342 3.79 -26.97 6.38
N ALA A 343 5.08 -27.09 6.03
CA ALA A 343 6.08 -27.72 6.89
C ALA A 343 6.32 -26.94 8.20
N LEU A 344 6.11 -25.62 8.19
CA LEU A 344 6.13 -24.76 9.38
C LEU A 344 4.83 -24.80 10.20
N GLY A 345 3.82 -25.56 9.76
CA GLY A 345 2.51 -25.62 10.39
C GLY A 345 1.63 -24.40 10.09
N GLU A 346 1.98 -23.59 9.09
CA GLU A 346 1.20 -22.42 8.70
C GLU A 346 0.04 -22.83 7.78
N PRO A 347 -1.14 -22.20 7.92
CA PRO A 347 -2.29 -22.49 7.08
C PRO A 347 -2.08 -21.98 5.64
N THR A 348 -2.19 -22.89 4.68
CA THR A 348 -2.03 -22.62 3.24
C THR A 348 -3.35 -22.51 2.48
N GLU A 349 -4.48 -22.50 3.18
CA GLU A 349 -5.79 -22.34 2.56
C GLU A 349 -5.93 -20.93 1.98
N GLU A 350 -6.38 -20.87 0.72
CA GLU A 350 -6.71 -19.61 0.07
C GLU A 350 -7.81 -18.89 0.84
N LEU A 351 -7.63 -17.57 0.99
CA LEU A 351 -8.64 -16.69 1.51
C LEU A 351 -9.84 -16.76 0.57
N ARG A 352 -10.98 -17.19 1.12
CA ARG A 352 -12.24 -17.10 0.41
C ARG A 352 -12.53 -15.63 0.16
N LEU A 353 -12.53 -15.23 -1.10
CA LEU A 353 -13.10 -13.96 -1.49
C LEU A 353 -14.55 -13.92 -0.98
N PRO A 354 -15.02 -12.80 -0.41
CA PRO A 354 -16.45 -12.65 -0.22
C PRO A 354 -17.14 -12.91 -1.57
N GLU A 355 -18.34 -13.50 -1.53
CA GLU A 355 -19.22 -13.57 -2.70
C GLU A 355 -19.22 -12.20 -3.37
N LYS A 356 -19.00 -12.16 -4.70
CA LYS A 356 -18.94 -10.94 -5.49
C LYS A 356 -20.10 -10.05 -5.07
N ARG A 357 -19.79 -8.98 -4.33
CA ARG A 357 -20.81 -8.04 -3.91
C ARG A 357 -21.28 -7.28 -5.13
N GLU A 358 -22.57 -6.95 -5.13
CA GLU A 358 -23.14 -6.03 -6.11
C GLU A 358 -22.28 -4.76 -6.17
N GLY A 359 -21.78 -4.44 -7.38
CA GLY A 359 -21.04 -3.20 -7.62
C GLY A 359 -21.90 -1.98 -7.29
N LEU A 360 -21.31 -0.79 -7.16
CA LEU A 360 -22.06 0.38 -6.67
C LEU A 360 -23.28 0.69 -7.57
N LEU A 361 -23.17 0.52 -8.89
CA LEU A 361 -24.30 0.67 -9.81
C LEU A 361 -25.33 -0.46 -9.68
N GLU A 362 -24.92 -1.69 -9.36
CA GLU A 362 -25.84 -2.81 -9.18
C GLU A 362 -26.68 -2.63 -7.91
N LYS A 363 -26.04 -2.18 -6.81
CA LYS A 363 -26.70 -1.80 -5.55
C LYS A 363 -27.74 -0.71 -5.77
N LEU A 364 -27.38 0.30 -6.57
CA LEU A 364 -28.23 1.47 -6.81
C LEU A 364 -29.34 1.19 -7.84
N PHE A 365 -29.08 0.35 -8.84
CA PHE A 365 -29.96 0.07 -9.96
C PHE A 365 -30.26 -1.43 -10.08
N ARG A 366 -31.26 -1.89 -9.31
CA ARG A 366 -31.76 -3.28 -9.37
C ARG A 366 -32.34 -3.67 -10.74
N ASP A 367 -32.83 -2.71 -11.51
CA ASP A 367 -33.32 -2.93 -12.88
C ASP A 367 -32.15 -2.88 -13.89
N ARG A 368 -31.99 -3.95 -14.69
CA ARG A 368 -30.91 -4.05 -15.69
C ARG A 368 -30.96 -2.92 -16.72
N GLY A 369 -32.16 -2.49 -17.13
CA GLY A 369 -32.34 -1.38 -18.07
C GLY A 369 -31.88 -0.04 -17.49
N ALA A 370 -32.31 0.29 -16.28
CA ALA A 370 -31.86 1.50 -15.57
C ALA A 370 -30.35 1.50 -15.31
N ARG A 371 -29.77 0.32 -15.02
CA ARG A 371 -28.33 0.16 -14.85
C ARG A 371 -27.58 0.43 -16.16
N HIS A 372 -28.06 -0.10 -17.28
CA HIS A 372 -27.46 0.15 -18.60
C HIS A 372 -27.45 1.66 -18.93
N TYR A 373 -28.57 2.36 -18.72
CA TYR A 373 -28.62 3.81 -18.89
C TYR A 373 -27.67 4.58 -17.96
N ALA A 374 -27.50 4.12 -16.72
CA ALA A 374 -26.54 4.71 -15.80
C ALA A 374 -25.10 4.55 -16.31
N VAL A 375 -24.73 3.34 -16.78
CA VAL A 375 -23.41 3.08 -17.37
C VAL A 375 -23.18 3.94 -18.61
N GLU A 376 -24.13 3.99 -19.55
CA GLU A 376 -24.01 4.82 -20.76
C GLU A 376 -23.85 6.30 -20.43
N LEU A 377 -24.65 6.83 -19.48
CA LEU A 377 -24.56 8.23 -19.11
C LEU A 377 -23.22 8.56 -18.43
N LEU A 378 -22.74 7.69 -17.53
CA LEU A 378 -21.42 7.87 -16.92
C LEU A 378 -20.31 7.82 -17.99
N GLY A 379 -20.42 6.91 -18.97
CA GLY A 379 -19.53 6.81 -20.12
C GLY A 379 -19.51 8.09 -20.97
N LEU A 380 -20.68 8.68 -21.23
CA LEU A 380 -20.80 9.96 -21.93
C LEU A 380 -20.16 11.11 -21.16
N ILE A 381 -20.37 11.18 -19.83
CA ILE A 381 -19.77 12.21 -18.98
C ILE A 381 -18.24 12.04 -18.89
N ARG A 382 -17.74 10.80 -18.89
CA ARG A 382 -16.29 10.53 -18.98
C ARG A 382 -15.72 10.95 -20.33
N GLY A 383 -16.45 10.66 -21.41
CA GLY A 383 -16.03 10.92 -22.79
C GLY A 383 -16.14 12.38 -23.22
N GLY A 384 -16.83 13.24 -22.47
CA GLY A 384 -16.94 14.64 -22.82
C GLY A 384 -17.92 15.44 -21.96
N ARG A 385 -18.11 16.69 -22.36
CA ARG A 385 -18.93 17.65 -21.63
C ARG A 385 -20.41 17.40 -21.91
N VAL A 386 -21.15 16.91 -20.91
CA VAL A 386 -22.60 16.66 -21.01
C VAL A 386 -23.37 17.82 -20.36
N PRO A 387 -24.10 18.67 -21.12
CA PRO A 387 -24.87 19.79 -20.57
C PRO A 387 -26.03 19.30 -19.70
N VAL A 388 -26.26 19.97 -18.56
CA VAL A 388 -27.35 19.61 -17.64
C VAL A 388 -28.71 19.74 -18.32
N ASP A 389 -28.92 20.83 -19.05
CA ASP A 389 -30.20 21.12 -19.72
C ASP A 389 -30.55 20.09 -20.79
N ALA A 390 -29.55 19.54 -21.49
CA ALA A 390 -29.74 18.51 -22.51
C ALA A 390 -30.27 17.19 -21.92
N VAL A 391 -29.97 16.91 -20.66
CA VAL A 391 -30.40 15.71 -19.93
C VAL A 391 -31.74 15.98 -19.22
N VAL A 392 -31.89 17.14 -18.57
CA VAL A 392 -33.12 17.53 -17.86
C VAL A 392 -34.29 17.73 -18.84
N GLY A 393 -34.01 18.21 -20.05
CA GLY A 393 -34.98 18.42 -21.13
C GLY A 393 -35.50 17.14 -21.78
N GLN A 394 -34.89 15.98 -21.54
CA GLN A 394 -35.35 14.70 -22.09
C GLN A 394 -36.75 14.33 -21.56
N ARG A 395 -37.54 13.59 -22.34
CA ARG A 395 -38.85 13.06 -21.87
C ARG A 395 -38.74 11.73 -21.12
N ASP A 396 -37.56 11.10 -21.15
CA ASP A 396 -37.35 9.79 -20.54
C ASP A 396 -37.35 9.86 -19.01
N ALA A 397 -38.38 9.24 -18.40
CA ALA A 397 -38.53 9.16 -16.95
C ALA A 397 -37.49 8.26 -16.26
N LYS A 398 -36.98 7.22 -16.95
CA LYS A 398 -35.93 6.35 -16.43
C LYS A 398 -34.60 7.09 -16.36
N LEU A 399 -34.24 7.84 -17.42
CA LEU A 399 -33.06 8.69 -17.43
C LEU A 399 -33.09 9.73 -16.31
N LYS A 400 -34.22 10.44 -16.13
CA LYS A 400 -34.37 11.43 -15.04
C LYS A 400 -34.25 10.81 -13.66
N ARG A 401 -34.83 9.61 -13.45
CA ARG A 401 -34.68 8.87 -12.19
C ARG A 401 -33.23 8.45 -11.97
N ALA A 402 -32.55 7.97 -13.02
CA ALA A 402 -31.14 7.59 -12.94
C ALA A 402 -30.25 8.78 -12.59
N VAL A 403 -30.42 9.92 -13.27
CA VAL A 403 -29.70 11.18 -12.96
C VAL A 403 -29.97 11.62 -11.52
N LYS A 404 -31.23 11.61 -11.07
CA LYS A 404 -31.58 11.97 -9.70
C LYS A 404 -30.89 11.04 -8.69
N LEU A 405 -30.86 9.74 -8.97
CA LEU A 405 -30.23 8.75 -8.10
C LEU A 405 -28.69 8.91 -8.11
N MET A 406 -28.07 9.12 -9.26
CA MET A 406 -26.63 9.35 -9.40
C MET A 406 -26.18 10.64 -8.72
N LYS A 407 -26.96 11.73 -8.83
CA LYS A 407 -26.72 12.98 -8.09
C LYS A 407 -26.85 12.76 -6.59
N ARG A 408 -27.90 12.07 -6.14
CA ARG A 408 -28.13 11.78 -4.72
C ARG A 408 -26.97 10.96 -4.11
N ASN A 409 -26.41 10.04 -4.89
CA ASN A 409 -25.31 9.16 -4.47
C ASN A 409 -23.92 9.68 -4.90
N PHE A 410 -23.81 10.96 -5.30
CA PHE A 410 -22.54 11.59 -5.64
C PHE A 410 -21.71 10.84 -6.68
N LEU A 411 -22.33 10.17 -7.64
CA LEU A 411 -21.63 9.62 -8.81
C LEU A 411 -21.35 10.72 -9.84
N ILE A 412 -22.23 11.71 -9.90
CA ILE A 412 -22.13 12.87 -10.79
C ILE A 412 -22.42 14.14 -10.01
N ILE A 413 -21.76 15.24 -10.38
CA ILE A 413 -22.04 16.59 -9.86
C ILE A 413 -22.30 17.56 -11.01
N GLU A 414 -22.97 18.67 -10.70
CA GLU A 414 -23.17 19.78 -11.63
C GLU A 414 -22.04 20.80 -11.44
N CYS A 415 -21.43 21.19 -12.55
CA CYS A 415 -20.39 22.22 -12.60
C CYS A 415 -20.83 23.31 -13.57
N MET A 416 -20.46 24.55 -13.27
CA MET A 416 -20.69 25.70 -14.14
C MET A 416 -19.36 26.12 -14.74
N ASP A 417 -19.32 26.42 -16.03
CA ASP A 417 -18.12 26.98 -16.64
C ASP A 417 -18.09 28.51 -16.59
N ASN A 418 -17.03 29.10 -17.14
CA ASN A 418 -16.86 30.54 -17.24
C ASN A 418 -17.92 31.24 -18.11
N SER A 419 -18.71 30.49 -18.90
CA SER A 419 -19.81 31.01 -19.72
C SER A 419 -21.17 30.94 -19.00
N GLY A 420 -21.22 30.37 -17.79
CA GLY A 420 -22.46 30.17 -17.03
C GLY A 420 -23.22 28.90 -17.41
N ALA A 421 -22.67 28.06 -18.29
CA ALA A 421 -23.32 26.83 -18.75
C ALA A 421 -23.04 25.67 -17.78
N TYR A 422 -24.12 25.01 -17.33
CA TYR A 422 -24.04 23.86 -16.43
C TYR A 422 -23.79 22.56 -17.18
N PHE A 423 -22.85 21.76 -16.69
CA PHE A 423 -22.52 20.44 -17.22
C PHE A 423 -22.33 19.43 -16.08
N PHE A 424 -22.55 18.16 -16.38
CA PHE A 424 -22.23 17.09 -15.44
C PHE A 424 -20.74 16.77 -15.48
N ARG A 425 -20.19 16.45 -14.30
CA ARG A 425 -18.84 15.90 -14.14
C ARG A 425 -18.93 14.65 -13.29
N LEU A 426 -18.15 13.62 -13.64
CA LEU A 426 -17.97 12.46 -12.78
C LEU A 426 -17.25 12.85 -11.49
N THR A 427 -17.66 12.25 -10.39
CA THR A 427 -16.83 12.19 -9.19
C THR A 427 -15.89 10.99 -9.29
N LYS A 428 -14.93 10.87 -8.37
CA LYS A 428 -14.08 9.67 -8.28
C LYS A 428 -14.88 8.39 -8.03
N ALA A 429 -16.01 8.48 -7.32
CA ALA A 429 -16.93 7.36 -7.15
C ALA A 429 -17.63 7.02 -8.48
N GLY A 430 -18.09 8.03 -9.23
CA GLY A 430 -18.66 7.84 -10.56
C GLY A 430 -17.69 7.19 -11.56
N GLU A 431 -16.42 7.62 -11.56
CA GLU A 431 -15.37 7.05 -12.40
C GLU A 431 -15.08 5.57 -12.05
N ARG A 432 -14.97 5.26 -10.75
CA ARG A 432 -14.71 3.89 -10.28
C ARG A 432 -15.90 2.96 -10.51
N ALA A 433 -17.11 3.41 -10.22
CA ALA A 433 -18.34 2.65 -10.47
C ALA A 433 -18.53 2.33 -11.96
N LEU A 434 -18.12 3.24 -12.86
CA LEU A 434 -18.09 3.00 -14.30
C LEU A 434 -17.02 1.97 -14.68
N MET A 435 -15.78 2.12 -14.18
CA MET A 435 -14.70 1.16 -14.45
C MET A 435 -15.05 -0.26 -13.97
N GLU A 436 -15.69 -0.39 -12.80
CA GLU A 436 -16.18 -1.67 -12.28
C GLU A 436 -17.23 -2.30 -13.21
N ALA A 437 -18.16 -1.50 -13.73
CA ALA A 437 -19.21 -1.98 -14.63
C ALA A 437 -18.70 -2.32 -16.04
N GLU A 438 -17.59 -1.72 -16.47
CA GLU A 438 -16.94 -1.98 -17.77
C GLU A 438 -15.91 -3.12 -17.70
N SER A 439 -15.47 -3.51 -16.51
CA SER A 439 -14.52 -4.60 -16.33
C SER A 439 -15.17 -5.92 -16.76
N PRO A 440 -14.52 -6.72 -17.64
CA PRO A 440 -15.06 -8.00 -18.05
C PRO A 440 -15.30 -8.86 -16.81
N SER A 441 -16.55 -9.31 -16.64
CA SER A 441 -16.86 -10.29 -15.62
C SER A 441 -16.12 -11.59 -15.94
N ASP A 442 -15.32 -12.12 -15.02
CA ASP A 442 -14.69 -13.46 -15.08
C ASP A 442 -15.69 -14.62 -15.35
N ASP A 443 -16.99 -14.34 -15.35
CA ASP A 443 -18.05 -15.28 -15.74
C ASP A 443 -18.10 -15.57 -17.26
N SER A 444 -17.44 -14.77 -18.11
CA SER A 444 -17.38 -15.02 -19.57
C SER A 444 -16.46 -16.18 -19.94
N GLU A 445 -15.48 -16.54 -19.11
CA GLU A 445 -14.63 -17.72 -19.36
C GLU A 445 -15.27 -19.04 -18.86
N ARG A 446 -16.19 -18.97 -17.88
CA ARG A 446 -16.89 -20.17 -17.38
C ARG A 446 -18.07 -20.61 -18.24
N SER A 447 -18.59 -19.73 -19.10
CA SER A 447 -19.74 -20.01 -19.97
C SER A 447 -19.35 -20.51 -21.37
N LEU A 448 -18.07 -20.46 -21.74
CA LEU A 448 -17.55 -20.97 -23.02
C LEU A 448 -16.92 -22.37 -22.94
N GLY A 449 -16.87 -22.98 -21.75
CA GLY A 449 -16.26 -24.30 -21.52
C GLY A 449 -17.22 -25.49 -21.39
N ARG A 450 -18.51 -25.33 -21.70
CA ARG A 450 -19.51 -26.41 -21.64
C ARG A 450 -20.43 -26.40 -22.87
N ASP A 451 -19.86 -26.54 -24.06
CA ASP A 451 -20.68 -26.95 -25.23
C ASP A 451 -19.90 -27.68 -26.33
N GLU A 452 -18.80 -28.35 -25.99
CA GLU A 452 -18.15 -29.31 -26.90
C GLU A 452 -18.11 -30.69 -26.26
N GLY A 453 -19.12 -31.50 -26.59
CA GLY A 453 -19.22 -32.87 -26.10
C GLY A 453 -20.53 -33.60 -26.36
N ARG A 454 -21.37 -33.12 -27.29
CA ARG A 454 -22.47 -33.91 -27.88
C ARG A 454 -22.68 -33.46 -29.32
N ASP A 455 -21.92 -34.08 -30.22
CA ASP A 455 -22.43 -34.59 -31.49
C ASP A 455 -21.26 -35.05 -32.37
N ALA A 456 -20.94 -36.34 -32.30
CA ALA A 456 -20.45 -37.10 -33.44
C ALA A 456 -20.80 -38.57 -33.22
N ARG A 457 -21.74 -39.04 -34.04
CA ARG A 457 -21.98 -40.45 -34.33
C ARG A 457 -20.86 -41.04 -35.16
#